data_AF-A0A8S1MD53-F1
#
_entry.id   AF-A0A8S1MD53-F1
#
_cell.length_a   1.000
_cell.length_b   1.000
_cell.length_c   1.000
_cell.angle_alpha   90.00
_cell.angle_beta   90.00
_cell.angle_gamma   90.00
#
_symmetry.space_group_name_H-M   'P 1'
#
loop_
_entity.id
_entity.type
_entity.pdbx_description
1 polymer ?
#
loop_
_entity_poly.entity_id
_entity_poly.type
_entity_poly.pdbx_seq_one_letter_code
_entity_poly.pdbx_strand_id
1 'polypeptide(L)'
;MGCSQEKPPKSREILPPNPPILTESDLKITIQKFQQFAIVQKQKITNEGLEWERQLKQMLINEKRDKDQEYQLFTRLTQKNKYLETVEFIILHCYSLSDQSNKIFRCQGQTQPIKHLMSYIESIIYASDKLNMDKAQQFNQYFLFYFKLDVNQLKNVSQEIQNLYKYPFPTYSEIIIMQKCLLKNIIQVNNRQTKLDINFNLKKTI
;
A
#
# COMPACT_ATOMS: atom_id res chain seq x y z
N MET A 1 23.31 -60.02 16.28
CA MET A 1 24.19 -59.16 15.46
C MET A 1 23.29 -58.24 14.65
N GLY A 2 23.18 -56.97 15.02
CA GLY A 2 22.41 -55.97 14.29
C GLY A 2 23.25 -54.69 14.20
N CYS A 3 23.67 -54.33 12.99
CA CYS A 3 24.48 -53.14 12.73
C CYS A 3 23.64 -51.88 12.96
N SER A 4 24.05 -51.06 13.94
CA SER A 4 23.58 -49.68 14.09
C SER A 4 24.24 -48.82 13.01
N GLN A 5 23.43 -48.23 12.12
CA GLN A 5 23.90 -47.19 11.21
C GLN A 5 23.79 -45.83 11.91
N GLU A 6 24.93 -45.24 12.25
CA GLU A 6 25.01 -43.84 12.65
C GLU A 6 24.71 -42.93 11.46
N LYS A 7 23.73 -42.02 11.61
CA LYS A 7 23.51 -40.94 10.65
C LYS A 7 24.64 -39.91 10.78
N PRO A 8 25.20 -39.41 9.66
CA PRO A 8 26.19 -38.36 9.71
C PRO A 8 25.55 -37.03 10.16
N PRO A 9 26.32 -36.13 10.80
CA PRO A 9 25.81 -34.85 11.25
C PRO A 9 25.47 -33.96 10.06
N LYS A 10 24.35 -33.21 10.19
CA LYS A 10 23.92 -32.19 9.23
C LYS A 10 25.07 -31.23 8.93
N SER A 11 25.41 -31.13 7.65
CA SER A 11 26.33 -30.14 7.09
C SER A 11 25.99 -28.75 7.62
N ARG A 12 26.97 -28.09 8.23
CA ARG A 12 26.88 -26.68 8.61
C ARG A 12 26.54 -25.87 7.35
N GLU A 13 25.44 -25.12 7.38
CA GLU A 13 25.19 -24.09 6.37
C GLU A 13 26.34 -23.09 6.41
N ILE A 14 27.16 -23.12 5.37
CA ILE A 14 28.23 -22.16 5.15
C ILE A 14 27.52 -20.86 4.76
N LEU A 15 27.49 -19.89 5.68
CA LEU A 15 27.11 -18.51 5.37
C LEU A 15 27.95 -18.04 4.16
N PRO A 16 27.34 -17.45 3.13
CA PRO A 16 28.07 -17.00 1.96
C PRO A 16 29.19 -16.02 2.37
N PRO A 17 30.40 -16.16 1.79
CA PRO A 17 31.55 -15.38 2.17
C PRO A 17 31.38 -13.97 1.59
N ASN A 18 31.26 -13.00 2.48
CA ASN A 18 31.09 -11.57 2.25
C ASN A 18 29.72 -11.12 1.73
N PRO A 19 29.08 -10.12 2.39
CA PRO A 19 27.90 -9.49 1.84
C PRO A 19 28.25 -8.79 0.52
N PRO A 20 27.33 -8.77 -0.46
CA PRO A 20 27.56 -8.10 -1.73
C PRO A 20 27.97 -6.64 -1.48
N ILE A 21 28.98 -6.17 -2.19
CA ILE A 21 29.38 -4.76 -2.18
C ILE A 21 28.20 -3.97 -2.79
N LEU A 22 27.41 -3.34 -1.94
CA LEU A 22 26.26 -2.55 -2.35
C LEU A 22 26.75 -1.28 -3.03
N THR A 23 26.35 -1.04 -4.29
CA THR A 23 26.65 0.20 -5.00
C THR A 23 25.52 1.22 -4.88
N GLU A 24 25.80 2.49 -5.11
CA GLU A 24 24.77 3.54 -5.22
C GLU A 24 23.73 3.20 -6.30
N SER A 25 24.20 2.61 -7.41
CA SER A 25 23.32 2.16 -8.50
C SER A 25 22.34 1.10 -8.02
N ASP A 26 22.81 0.12 -7.23
CA ASP A 26 21.95 -0.94 -6.68
C ASP A 26 20.88 -0.39 -5.74
N LEU A 27 21.24 0.59 -4.89
CA LEU A 27 20.29 1.29 -4.04
C LEU A 27 19.19 1.95 -4.88
N LYS A 28 19.59 2.75 -5.88
CA LYS A 28 18.66 3.50 -6.72
C LYS A 28 17.75 2.56 -7.52
N ILE A 29 18.32 1.52 -8.13
CA ILE A 29 17.56 0.51 -8.88
C ILE A 29 16.57 -0.22 -7.96
N THR A 30 16.97 -0.56 -6.73
CA THR A 30 16.10 -1.23 -5.76
C THR A 30 14.89 -0.36 -5.41
N ILE A 31 15.10 0.93 -5.12
CA ILE A 31 14.02 1.88 -4.82
C ILE A 31 13.10 2.04 -6.03
N GLN A 32 13.66 2.25 -7.23
CA GLN A 32 12.89 2.45 -8.45
C GLN A 32 12.05 1.23 -8.83
N LYS A 33 12.61 0.02 -8.74
CA LYS A 33 11.87 -1.23 -9.00
C LYS A 33 10.66 -1.36 -8.09
N PHE A 34 10.84 -1.09 -6.79
CA PHE A 34 9.75 -1.18 -5.84
C PHE A 34 8.68 -0.09 -6.08
N GLN A 35 9.11 1.14 -6.41
CA GLN A 35 8.19 2.21 -6.80
C GLN A 35 7.34 1.84 -8.01
N GLN A 36 7.95 1.30 -9.08
CA GLN A 36 7.22 0.89 -10.28
C GLN A 36 6.23 -0.23 -9.98
N PHE A 37 6.62 -1.19 -9.14
CA PHE A 37 5.70 -2.21 -8.66
C PHE A 37 4.50 -1.60 -7.93
N ALA A 38 4.73 -0.65 -7.02
CA ALA A 38 3.65 0.02 -6.28
C ALA A 38 2.70 0.79 -7.22
N ILE A 39 3.22 1.44 -8.26
CA ILE A 39 2.41 2.13 -9.30
C ILE A 39 1.50 1.14 -10.03
N VAL A 40 2.03 0.00 -10.47
CA VAL A 40 1.25 -1.04 -11.16
C VAL A 40 0.17 -1.61 -10.24
N GLN A 41 0.49 -1.85 -8.97
CA GLN A 41 -0.48 -2.31 -7.98
C GLN A 41 -1.58 -1.28 -7.73
N LYS A 42 -1.24 0.02 -7.66
CA LYS A 42 -2.23 1.11 -7.55
C LYS A 42 -3.23 1.05 -8.71
N GLN A 43 -2.74 0.92 -9.94
CA GLN A 43 -3.58 0.86 -11.14
C GLN A 43 -4.52 -0.37 -11.12
N LYS A 44 -3.97 -1.55 -10.82
CA LYS A 44 -4.74 -2.79 -10.72
C LYS A 44 -5.89 -2.67 -9.71
N ILE A 45 -5.59 -2.26 -8.48
CA ILE A 45 -6.58 -2.15 -7.40
C ILE A 45 -7.57 -1.02 -7.66
N THR A 46 -7.14 0.06 -8.31
CA THR A 46 -8.04 1.14 -8.75
C THR A 46 -9.12 0.57 -9.66
N ASN A 47 -8.73 -0.16 -10.70
CA ASN A 47 -9.64 -0.77 -11.66
C ASN A 47 -10.60 -1.77 -11.00
N GLU A 48 -10.09 -2.65 -10.12
CA GLU A 48 -10.92 -3.63 -9.41
C GLU A 48 -12.02 -2.96 -8.59
N GLY A 49 -11.72 -1.90 -7.84
CA GLY A 49 -12.78 -1.25 -7.06
C GLY A 49 -13.70 -0.33 -7.85
N LEU A 50 -13.39 0.04 -9.10
CA LEU A 50 -14.39 0.69 -9.96
C LEU A 50 -15.56 -0.27 -10.25
N GLU A 51 -15.28 -1.56 -10.37
CA GLU A 51 -16.31 -2.59 -10.51
C GLU A 51 -17.17 -2.71 -9.24
N TRP A 52 -16.54 -2.73 -8.06
CA TRP A 52 -17.27 -2.76 -6.78
C TRP A 52 -18.10 -1.50 -6.54
N GLU A 53 -17.57 -0.32 -6.88
CA GLU A 53 -18.34 0.92 -6.82
C GLU A 53 -19.55 0.90 -7.76
N ARG A 54 -19.39 0.33 -8.96
CA ARG A 54 -20.50 0.21 -9.92
C ARG A 54 -21.59 -0.71 -9.38
N GLN A 55 -21.22 -1.87 -8.84
CA GLN A 55 -22.15 -2.81 -8.20
C GLN A 55 -22.90 -2.14 -7.05
N LEU A 56 -22.19 -1.41 -6.19
CA LEU A 56 -22.79 -0.73 -5.05
C LEU A 56 -23.74 0.40 -5.47
N LYS A 57 -23.38 1.18 -6.50
CA LYS A 57 -24.27 2.19 -7.08
C LYS A 57 -25.57 1.58 -7.61
N GLN A 58 -25.50 0.44 -8.31
CA GLN A 58 -26.68 -0.28 -8.79
C GLN A 58 -27.57 -0.76 -7.63
N MET A 59 -26.97 -1.32 -6.58
CA MET A 59 -27.70 -1.75 -5.39
C MET A 59 -28.42 -0.60 -4.67
N LEU A 60 -27.78 0.57 -4.60
CA LEU A 60 -28.34 1.74 -3.92
C LEU A 60 -29.55 2.34 -4.64
N ILE A 61 -29.72 2.09 -5.94
CA ILE A 61 -30.88 2.51 -6.73
C ILE A 61 -32.07 1.57 -6.49
N ASN A 62 -31.84 0.32 -6.09
CA ASN A 62 -32.90 -0.66 -5.85
C ASN A 62 -33.58 -0.44 -4.48
N GLU A 63 -34.92 -0.43 -4.47
CA GLU A 63 -35.72 -0.28 -3.25
C GLU A 63 -35.63 -1.52 -2.35
N LYS A 64 -35.51 -2.72 -2.93
CA LYS A 64 -35.37 -3.99 -2.20
C LYS A 64 -33.90 -4.43 -2.15
N ARG A 65 -33.07 -3.61 -1.51
CA ARG A 65 -31.63 -3.89 -1.39
C ARG A 65 -31.28 -4.71 -0.15
N ASP A 66 -30.38 -5.66 -0.33
CA ASP A 66 -29.78 -6.44 0.75
C ASP A 66 -28.78 -5.56 1.53
N LYS A 67 -29.08 -5.34 2.80
CA LYS A 67 -28.30 -4.49 3.70
C LYS A 67 -27.00 -5.13 4.16
N ASP A 68 -26.97 -6.45 4.26
CA ASP A 68 -25.75 -7.17 4.64
C ASP A 68 -24.77 -7.15 3.48
N GLN A 69 -25.24 -7.39 2.25
CA GLN A 69 -24.43 -7.27 1.06
C GLN A 69 -23.95 -5.82 0.82
N GLU A 70 -24.82 -4.81 1.07
CA GLU A 70 -24.44 -3.38 1.02
C GLU A 70 -23.27 -3.09 1.99
N TYR A 71 -23.40 -3.54 3.24
CA TYR A 71 -22.36 -3.36 4.27
C TYR A 71 -21.04 -4.06 3.93
N GLN A 72 -21.10 -5.29 3.40
CA GLN A 72 -19.92 -6.03 2.96
C GLN A 72 -19.17 -5.29 1.83
N LEU A 73 -19.89 -4.75 0.85
CA LEU A 73 -19.30 -3.98 -0.24
C LEU A 73 -18.67 -2.67 0.26
N PHE A 74 -19.33 -1.94 1.15
CA PHE A 74 -18.74 -0.75 1.77
C PHE A 74 -17.48 -1.08 2.58
N THR A 75 -17.48 -2.20 3.30
CA THR A 75 -16.30 -2.67 4.04
C THR A 75 -15.14 -2.94 3.09
N ARG A 76 -15.37 -3.66 1.97
CA ARG A 76 -14.35 -3.93 0.94
C ARG A 76 -13.82 -2.65 0.30
N LEU A 77 -14.68 -1.71 -0.05
CA LEU A 77 -14.28 -0.42 -0.62
C LEU A 77 -13.47 0.43 0.38
N THR A 78 -13.85 0.41 1.66
CA THR A 78 -13.10 1.12 2.71
C THR A 78 -11.72 0.54 2.89
N GLN A 79 -11.60 -0.79 2.91
CA GLN A 79 -10.30 -1.47 2.99
C GLN A 79 -9.44 -1.22 1.74
N LYS A 80 -10.07 -1.18 0.55
CA LYS A 80 -9.41 -0.78 -0.70
C LYS A 80 -8.86 0.65 -0.60
N ASN A 81 -9.63 1.61 -0.09
CA ASN A 81 -9.16 2.99 -0.01
C ASN A 81 -7.95 3.11 0.92
N LYS A 82 -7.95 2.42 2.07
CA LYS A 82 -6.77 2.31 2.93
C LYS A 82 -5.55 1.72 2.21
N TYR A 83 -5.78 0.66 1.42
CA TYR A 83 -4.72 0.06 0.59
C TYR A 83 -4.16 1.08 -0.41
N LEU A 84 -5.02 1.79 -1.14
CA LEU A 84 -4.60 2.77 -2.14
C LEU A 84 -3.85 3.95 -1.52
N GLU A 85 -4.33 4.47 -0.39
CA GLU A 85 -3.67 5.54 0.37
C GLU A 85 -2.26 5.10 0.82
N THR A 86 -2.13 3.86 1.30
CA THR A 86 -0.84 3.30 1.70
C THR A 86 0.10 3.10 0.52
N VAL A 87 -0.41 2.63 -0.63
CA VAL A 87 0.39 2.51 -1.86
C VAL A 87 0.86 3.87 -2.35
N GLU A 88 0.00 4.89 -2.28
CA GLU A 88 0.33 6.25 -2.67
C GLU A 88 1.41 6.86 -1.78
N PHE A 89 1.31 6.63 -0.47
CA PHE A 89 2.36 6.93 0.50
C PHE A 89 3.69 6.26 0.11
N ILE A 90 3.69 4.96 -0.21
CA ILE A 90 4.88 4.23 -0.64
C ILE A 90 5.49 4.86 -1.90
N ILE A 91 4.67 5.14 -2.93
CA ILE A 91 5.14 5.72 -4.20
C ILE A 91 5.82 7.07 -3.97
N LEU A 92 5.19 7.94 -3.17
CA LEU A 92 5.71 9.27 -2.84
C LEU A 92 7.04 9.18 -2.10
N HIS A 93 7.12 8.32 -1.08
CA HIS A 93 8.34 8.20 -0.30
C HIS A 93 9.46 7.47 -1.04
N CYS A 94 9.15 6.49 -1.89
CA CYS A 94 10.14 5.92 -2.80
C CYS A 94 10.70 6.98 -3.77
N TYR A 95 9.88 7.90 -4.26
CA TYR A 95 10.36 9.03 -5.07
C TYR A 95 11.37 9.87 -4.29
N SER A 96 11.04 10.28 -3.06
CA SER A 96 11.96 11.06 -2.21
C SER A 96 13.25 10.31 -1.88
N LEU A 97 13.18 9.00 -1.62
CA LEU A 97 14.37 8.17 -1.36
C LEU A 97 15.23 8.02 -2.61
N SER A 98 14.63 7.89 -3.80
CA SER A 98 15.36 7.82 -5.06
C SER A 98 16.11 9.13 -5.34
N ASP A 99 15.46 10.28 -5.12
CA ASP A 99 16.07 11.60 -5.27
C ASP A 99 17.26 11.80 -4.31
N GLN A 100 17.12 11.32 -3.08
CA GLN A 100 18.14 11.43 -2.03
C GLN A 100 19.06 10.20 -1.94
N SER A 101 19.06 9.32 -2.94
CA SER A 101 19.82 8.05 -2.94
C SER A 101 21.31 8.25 -2.72
N ASN A 102 21.90 9.30 -3.31
CA ASN A 102 23.28 9.71 -3.09
C ASN A 102 23.61 9.96 -1.61
N LYS A 103 22.73 10.66 -0.91
CA LYS A 103 22.89 10.98 0.52
C LYS A 103 22.76 9.74 1.40
N ILE A 104 21.79 8.87 1.06
CA ILE A 104 21.61 7.58 1.71
C ILE A 104 22.84 6.70 1.52
N PHE A 105 23.41 6.64 0.31
CA PHE A 105 24.60 5.84 0.06
C PHE A 105 25.83 6.34 0.83
N ARG A 106 26.03 7.67 0.87
CA ARG A 106 27.17 8.30 1.56
C ARG A 106 27.12 8.17 3.09
N CYS A 107 25.98 7.85 3.68
CA CYS A 107 25.89 7.66 5.13
C CYS A 107 26.49 6.32 5.62
N GLN A 108 26.83 5.40 4.71
CA GLN A 108 27.51 4.14 5.03
C GLN A 108 26.82 3.33 6.15
N GLY A 109 25.48 3.27 6.10
CA GLY A 109 24.66 2.56 7.09
C GLY A 109 24.42 3.32 8.41
N GLN A 110 24.91 4.55 8.55
CA GLN A 110 24.62 5.39 9.71
C GLN A 110 23.27 6.09 9.55
N THR A 111 22.40 5.98 10.56
CA THR A 111 21.04 6.56 10.50
C THR A 111 20.98 8.05 10.83
N GLN A 112 21.93 8.55 11.65
CA GLN A 112 21.95 9.95 12.12
C GLN A 112 22.00 10.98 10.97
N PRO A 113 22.87 10.84 9.95
CA PRO A 113 22.97 11.82 8.86
C PRO A 113 21.71 11.92 7.98
N ILE A 114 20.84 10.91 8.03
CA ILE A 114 19.64 10.80 7.21
C ILE A 114 18.37 10.58 8.05
N LYS A 115 18.36 11.04 9.31
CA LYS A 115 17.26 10.81 10.26
C LYS A 115 15.86 11.11 9.70
N HIS A 116 15.72 12.16 8.89
CA HIS A 116 14.46 12.52 8.21
C HIS A 116 14.03 11.48 7.16
N LEU A 117 14.97 10.86 6.45
CA LEU A 117 14.70 9.79 5.47
C LEU A 117 14.45 8.45 6.15
N MET A 118 14.98 8.22 7.36
CA MET A 118 14.71 6.99 8.11
C MET A 118 13.23 6.81 8.38
N SER A 119 12.49 7.89 8.61
CA SER A 119 11.03 7.79 8.75
C SER A 119 10.37 7.24 7.49
N TYR A 120 10.81 7.66 6.31
CA TYR A 120 10.29 7.14 5.04
C TYR A 120 10.65 5.67 4.84
N ILE A 121 11.91 5.29 5.09
CA ILE A 121 12.38 3.91 4.95
C ILE A 121 11.59 2.98 5.87
N GLU A 122 11.53 3.28 7.16
CA GLU A 122 10.85 2.43 8.14
C GLU A 122 9.34 2.40 7.91
N SER A 123 8.73 3.51 7.48
CA SER A 123 7.31 3.53 7.13
C SER A 123 6.98 2.70 5.90
N ILE A 124 7.85 2.70 4.88
CA ILE A 124 7.67 1.86 3.70
C ILE A 124 7.78 0.38 4.09
N ILE A 125 8.78 0.01 4.91
CA ILE A 125 8.95 -1.37 5.38
C ILE A 125 7.70 -1.81 6.14
N TYR A 126 7.26 -1.01 7.12
CA TYR A 126 6.05 -1.28 7.89
C TYR A 126 4.80 -1.39 7.00
N ALA A 127 4.59 -0.45 6.08
CA ALA A 127 3.44 -0.44 5.17
C ALA A 127 3.42 -1.67 4.27
N SER A 128 4.58 -2.05 3.71
CA SER A 128 4.69 -3.20 2.82
C SER A 128 4.41 -4.54 3.52
N ASP A 129 4.77 -4.66 4.80
CA ASP A 129 4.41 -5.79 5.67
C ASP A 129 2.88 -5.85 5.87
N LYS A 130 2.24 -4.73 6.22
CA LYS A 130 0.78 -4.66 6.38
C LYS A 130 0.00 -4.96 5.10
N LEU A 131 0.62 -4.70 3.94
CA LEU A 131 0.03 -4.99 2.64
C LEU A 131 0.38 -6.38 2.10
N ASN A 132 1.22 -7.17 2.78
CA ASN A 132 1.73 -8.45 2.29
C ASN A 132 2.27 -8.35 0.86
N MET A 133 3.08 -7.33 0.57
CA MET A 133 3.66 -7.12 -0.75
C MET A 133 4.89 -8.01 -0.95
N ASP A 134 4.74 -9.18 -1.57
CA ASP A 134 5.86 -10.11 -1.83
C ASP A 134 7.06 -9.43 -2.53
N LYS A 135 6.78 -8.54 -3.48
CA LYS A 135 7.81 -7.81 -4.23
C LYS A 135 8.52 -6.71 -3.42
N ALA A 136 8.05 -6.41 -2.20
CA ALA A 136 8.76 -5.54 -1.27
C ALA A 136 9.94 -6.22 -0.59
N GLN A 137 10.04 -7.56 -0.66
CA GLN A 137 11.08 -8.32 0.05
C GLN A 137 12.49 -7.83 -0.27
N GLN A 138 12.80 -7.57 -1.55
CA GLN A 138 14.11 -7.06 -1.96
C GLN A 138 14.40 -5.68 -1.36
N PHE A 139 13.41 -4.77 -1.39
CA PHE A 139 13.53 -3.45 -0.79
C PHE A 139 13.74 -3.55 0.73
N ASN A 140 12.89 -4.32 1.41
CA ASN A 140 12.93 -4.48 2.85
C ASN A 140 14.26 -5.08 3.30
N GLN A 141 14.69 -6.20 2.69
CA GLN A 141 15.95 -6.84 3.02
C GLN A 141 17.15 -5.93 2.79
N TYR A 142 17.16 -5.16 1.69
CA TYR A 142 18.22 -4.18 1.42
C TYR A 142 18.36 -3.19 2.58
N PHE A 143 17.28 -2.52 2.95
CA PHE A 143 17.32 -1.45 3.96
C PHE A 143 17.49 -1.97 5.39
N LEU A 144 16.87 -3.11 5.72
CA LEU A 144 17.06 -3.77 7.01
C LEU A 144 18.53 -4.18 7.19
N PHE A 145 19.16 -4.76 6.16
CA PHE A 145 20.57 -5.12 6.20
C PHE A 145 21.48 -3.90 6.25
N TYR A 146 21.27 -2.92 5.36
CA TYR A 146 22.14 -1.75 5.24
C TYR A 146 22.17 -0.89 6.52
N PHE A 147 21.03 -0.74 7.20
CA PHE A 147 20.90 0.04 8.43
C PHE A 147 20.89 -0.80 9.72
N LYS A 148 21.04 -2.12 9.62
CA LYS A 148 20.96 -3.06 10.76
C LYS A 148 19.67 -2.89 11.59
N LEU A 149 18.54 -2.75 10.89
CA LEU A 149 17.23 -2.58 11.51
C LEU A 149 16.60 -3.94 11.82
N ASP A 150 15.80 -3.99 12.88
CA ASP A 150 14.90 -5.10 13.18
C ASP A 150 13.48 -4.70 12.76
N VAL A 151 12.85 -5.53 11.92
CA VAL A 151 11.47 -5.32 11.43
C VAL A 151 10.46 -5.23 12.57
N ASN A 152 10.73 -5.88 13.71
CA ASN A 152 9.86 -5.85 14.89
C ASN A 152 10.09 -4.62 15.77
N GLN A 153 11.12 -3.82 15.50
CA GLN A 153 11.55 -2.69 16.34
C GLN A 153 11.77 -1.41 15.54
N LEU A 154 10.96 -1.18 14.50
CA LEU A 154 10.97 0.07 13.74
C LEU A 154 10.52 1.22 14.65
N LYS A 155 11.35 2.27 14.78
CA LYS A 155 11.17 3.39 15.71
C LYS A 155 10.64 4.66 15.06
N ASN A 156 10.84 4.81 13.75
CA ASN A 156 10.59 6.05 13.01
C ASN A 156 9.38 5.95 12.05
N VAL A 157 8.53 4.94 12.22
CA VAL A 157 7.32 4.77 11.40
C VAL A 157 6.39 5.99 11.57
N SER A 158 5.95 6.56 10.45
CA SER A 158 5.04 7.71 10.39
C SER A 158 3.73 7.41 11.11
N GLN A 159 3.26 8.39 11.89
CA GLN A 159 1.98 8.31 12.59
C GLN A 159 0.81 8.10 11.63
N GLU A 160 0.89 8.65 10.41
CA GLU A 160 -0.12 8.49 9.36
C GLU A 160 -0.34 7.02 9.01
N ILE A 161 0.73 6.29 8.69
CA ILE A 161 0.67 4.87 8.37
C ILE A 161 0.31 4.02 9.60
N GLN A 162 0.82 4.36 10.78
CA GLN A 162 0.43 3.67 12.01
C GLN A 162 -1.08 3.79 12.26
N ASN A 163 -1.65 4.98 12.04
CA ASN A 163 -3.08 5.22 12.23
C ASN A 163 -3.94 4.46 11.22
N LEU A 164 -3.52 4.37 9.94
CA LEU A 164 -4.23 3.59 8.92
C LEU A 164 -4.41 2.12 9.31
N TYR A 165 -3.41 1.55 9.98
CA TYR A 165 -3.37 0.14 10.41
C TYR A 165 -3.53 -0.05 11.91
N LYS A 166 -4.05 0.95 12.63
CA LYS A 166 -4.37 0.82 14.06
C LYS A 166 -5.36 -0.31 14.31
N TYR A 167 -6.28 -0.51 13.37
CA TYR A 167 -7.24 -1.61 13.35
C TYR A 167 -7.06 -2.45 12.08
N PRO A 168 -7.09 -3.78 12.16
CA PRO A 168 -6.90 -4.66 11.00
C PRO A 168 -8.08 -4.60 10.02
N PHE A 169 -9.26 -4.22 10.52
CA PHE A 169 -10.47 -4.05 9.73
C PHE A 169 -10.94 -2.60 9.77
N PRO A 170 -11.67 -2.13 8.74
CA PRO A 170 -12.36 -0.86 8.80
C PRO A 170 -13.29 -0.78 10.02
N THR A 171 -13.22 0.33 10.72
CA THR A 171 -14.15 0.67 11.79
C THR A 171 -15.51 1.03 11.21
N TYR A 172 -16.56 0.87 12.01
CA TYR A 172 -17.92 1.27 11.61
C TYR A 172 -17.97 2.75 11.16
N SER A 173 -17.27 3.64 11.86
CA SER A 173 -17.20 5.06 11.47
C SER A 173 -16.58 5.29 10.09
N GLU A 174 -15.53 4.56 9.73
CA GLU A 174 -14.90 4.68 8.40
C GLU A 174 -15.84 4.21 7.30
N ILE A 175 -16.58 3.12 7.55
CA ILE A 175 -17.59 2.58 6.63
C ILE A 175 -18.73 3.60 6.43
N ILE A 176 -19.20 4.24 7.50
CA ILE A 176 -20.25 5.27 7.41
C ILE A 176 -19.76 6.51 6.65
N ILE A 177 -18.51 6.92 6.83
CA ILE A 177 -17.90 8.01 6.05
C ILE A 177 -17.89 7.65 4.56
N MET A 178 -17.45 6.43 4.21
CA MET A 178 -17.48 5.93 2.84
C MET A 178 -18.89 5.97 2.25
N GLN A 179 -19.88 5.49 2.99
CA GLN A 179 -21.28 5.49 2.58
C GLN A 179 -21.78 6.91 2.29
N LYS A 180 -21.52 7.86 3.18
CA LYS A 180 -21.90 9.27 2.98
C LYS A 180 -21.22 9.89 1.75
N CYS A 181 -19.93 9.63 1.55
CA CYS A 181 -19.20 10.12 0.39
C CYS A 181 -19.78 9.59 -0.92
N LEU A 182 -20.07 8.28 -0.99
CA LEU A 182 -20.62 7.67 -2.20
C LEU A 182 -22.04 8.18 -2.49
N LEU A 183 -22.90 8.28 -1.47
CA LEU A 183 -24.26 8.83 -1.63
C LEU A 183 -24.23 10.29 -2.10
N LYS A 184 -23.34 11.11 -1.55
CA LYS A 184 -23.16 12.50 -1.98
C LYS A 184 -22.76 12.57 -3.47
N ASN A 185 -21.84 11.71 -3.90
CA ASN A 185 -21.43 11.63 -5.30
C ASN A 185 -22.58 11.22 -6.22
N ILE A 186 -23.41 10.26 -5.82
CA ILE A 186 -24.59 9.84 -6.59
C ILE A 186 -25.58 11.00 -6.74
N ILE A 187 -25.90 11.70 -5.65
CA ILE A 187 -26.81 12.85 -5.67
C ILE A 187 -26.28 13.97 -6.57
N GLN A 188 -24.98 14.28 -6.49
CA GLN A 188 -24.37 15.32 -7.33
C GLN A 188 -24.39 14.98 -8.81
N VAL A 189 -24.14 13.72 -9.17
CA VAL A 189 -24.21 13.26 -10.58
C VAL A 189 -25.64 13.34 -11.09
N ASN A 190 -26.63 12.86 -10.32
CA ASN A 190 -28.03 12.92 -10.71
C ASN A 190 -28.49 14.37 -10.91
N ASN A 191 -28.18 15.28 -9.99
CA ASN A 191 -28.56 16.70 -10.10
C ASN A 191 -27.90 17.40 -11.30
N ARG A 192 -26.70 16.99 -11.72
CA ARG A 192 -26.05 17.51 -12.94
C ARG A 192 -26.74 16.98 -14.19
N GLN A 193 -27.10 15.70 -14.21
CA GLN A 193 -27.82 15.09 -15.32
C GLN A 193 -29.19 15.75 -15.53
N THR A 194 -29.97 15.96 -14.46
CA THR A 194 -31.28 16.63 -14.55
C THR A 194 -31.17 18.04 -15.11
N LYS A 195 -30.10 18.79 -14.75
CA LYS A 195 -29.85 20.13 -15.29
C LYS A 195 -29.50 20.11 -16.79
N LEU A 196 -28.77 19.10 -17.26
CA LEU A 196 -28.46 18.93 -18.68
C LEU A 196 -29.71 18.56 -19.48
N ASP A 197 -30.54 17.66 -18.95
CA ASP A 197 -31.77 17.20 -19.62
C ASP A 197 -32.81 18.33 -19.74
N ILE A 198 -32.95 19.17 -18.70
CA ILE A 198 -33.80 20.38 -18.74
C ILE A 198 -33.29 21.36 -19.82
N ASN A 199 -31.97 21.63 -19.86
CA ASN A 199 -31.39 22.54 -20.83
C ASN A 199 -31.49 22.01 -22.28
N PHE A 200 -31.42 20.69 -22.47
CA PHE A 200 -31.57 20.07 -23.78
C PHE A 200 -33.02 20.14 -24.28
N ASN A 201 -34.01 19.92 -23.39
CA ASN A 201 -35.42 20.04 -23.74
C ASN A 201 -35.83 21.49 -24.04
N LEU A 202 -35.32 22.47 -23.28
CA LEU A 202 -35.56 23.90 -23.55
C LEU A 202 -35.01 24.35 -24.91
N LYS A 203 -33.87 23.80 -25.36
CA LYS A 203 -33.29 24.11 -26.68
C LYS A 203 -34.04 23.47 -27.86
N LYS A 204 -34.88 22.46 -27.62
CA LYS A 204 -35.74 21.86 -28.66
C LYS A 204 -37.11 22.53 -28.79
N THR A 205 -37.44 23.46 -27.89
CA THR A 205 -38.73 24.16 -27.86
C THR A 205 -38.67 25.59 -28.40
N ILE A 206 -37.54 26.00 -28.99
CA ILE A 206 -37.31 27.28 -29.69
C ILE A 206 -36.98 26.95 -31.14
#